data_AF-A0A3D0Q453-F1
#
_entry.id   AF-A0A3D0Q453-F1
#
_cell.length_a   1.000
_cell.length_b   1.000
_cell.length_c   1.000
_cell.angle_alpha   90.00
_cell.angle_beta   90.00
_cell.angle_gamma   90.00
#
_symmetry.space_group_name_H-M   'P 1'
#
loop_
_entity.id
_entity.type
_entity.pdbx_description
1 polymer ?
#
loop_
_entity_poly.entity_id
_entity_poly.type
_entity_poly.pdbx_seq_one_letter_code
_entity_poly.pdbx_strand_id
1 'polypeptide(L)'
;QSIPHFDRPLLNEYAIVHYLCSPAFGGTSFYRYKPTAQVAITRPGLHAYQQNLAQHLQSYPAERGYINGDTPLFERVLQVPCEFNRAVIYPCALLHSGDISKQFKTDLNPYTARFTVTAFLR
;
A
#
# COMPACT_ATOMS: atom_id res chain seq x y z
N GLN A 1 -0.27 -3.64 -7.67
CA GLN A 1 0.58 -2.71 -6.89
C GLN A 1 1.88 -3.44 -6.57
N SER A 2 2.78 -3.53 -7.55
CA SER A 2 4.08 -4.23 -7.40
C SER A 2 5.09 -3.47 -6.54
N ILE A 3 4.84 -2.17 -6.36
CA ILE A 3 5.56 -1.29 -5.47
C ILE A 3 4.55 -0.56 -4.59
N PRO A 4 4.92 -0.15 -3.36
CA PRO A 4 4.10 0.72 -2.54
C PRO A 4 3.78 2.02 -3.29
N HIS A 5 2.56 2.49 -3.13
CA HIS A 5 2.07 3.73 -3.72
C HIS A 5 1.59 4.67 -2.61
N PHE A 6 1.28 5.90 -2.99
CA PHE A 6 0.57 6.87 -2.16
C PHE A 6 -0.55 7.45 -3.02
N ASP A 7 -1.68 7.83 -2.41
CA ASP A 7 -2.85 8.29 -3.16
C ASP A 7 -2.68 9.75 -3.60
N ARG A 8 -2.22 10.59 -2.67
CA ARG A 8 -1.99 12.03 -2.88
C ARG A 8 -0.88 12.52 -1.98
N PRO A 9 -0.10 13.54 -2.39
CA PRO A 9 1.02 14.04 -1.58
C PRO A 9 0.56 15.01 -0.47
N LEU A 10 -0.51 14.65 0.24
CA LEU A 10 -1.22 15.46 1.24
C LEU A 10 -1.33 14.69 2.56
N LEU A 11 -0.88 15.30 3.65
CA LEU A 11 -0.93 14.70 4.99
C LEU A 11 -2.28 14.95 5.70
N ASN A 12 -3.06 15.91 5.22
CA ASN A 12 -4.34 16.31 5.79
C ASN A 12 -5.56 15.72 5.06
N GLU A 13 -5.33 14.90 4.04
CA GLU A 13 -6.37 14.07 3.41
C GLU A 13 -6.13 12.62 3.80
N TYR A 14 -7.21 11.86 3.98
CA TYR A 14 -7.14 10.49 4.51
C TYR A 14 -7.77 9.50 3.55
N ALA A 15 -7.12 8.36 3.37
CA ALA A 15 -7.67 7.18 2.73
C ALA A 15 -8.29 6.25 3.78
N ILE A 16 -9.39 5.59 3.41
CA ILE A 16 -10.08 4.60 4.23
C ILE A 16 -10.15 3.29 3.45
N VAL A 17 -9.84 2.19 4.12
CA VAL A 17 -10.13 0.83 3.67
C VAL A 17 -10.97 0.12 4.73
N HIS A 18 -12.25 -0.10 4.45
CA HIS A 18 -13.17 -0.87 5.30
C HIS A 18 -13.30 -2.29 4.78
N TYR A 19 -12.88 -3.25 5.60
CA TYR A 19 -12.91 -4.67 5.27
C TYR A 19 -14.26 -5.29 5.59
N LEU A 20 -14.86 -5.92 4.58
CA LEU A 20 -16.12 -6.65 4.70
C LEU A 20 -15.93 -8.10 4.19
N CYS A 21 -14.78 -8.68 4.51
CA CYS A 21 -14.37 -10.01 4.07
C CYS A 21 -13.56 -10.74 5.14
N SER A 22 -13.22 -11.99 4.87
CA SER A 22 -12.45 -12.85 5.78
C SER A 22 -11.04 -12.30 6.07
N PRO A 23 -10.52 -12.48 7.30
CA PRO A 23 -9.12 -12.15 7.64
C PRO A 23 -8.09 -12.90 6.78
N ALA A 24 -8.48 -14.02 6.15
CA ALA A 24 -7.63 -14.77 5.23
C ALA A 24 -7.19 -13.96 3.99
N PHE A 25 -7.82 -12.81 3.71
CA PHE A 25 -7.50 -11.95 2.57
C PHE A 25 -6.37 -10.93 2.83
N GLY A 26 -5.58 -11.14 3.87
CA GLY A 26 -4.35 -10.39 4.14
C GLY A 26 -4.64 -9.09 4.86
N GLY A 27 -4.38 -7.92 4.24
CA GLY A 27 -4.59 -6.63 4.91
C GLY A 27 -4.10 -5.41 4.11
N THR A 28 -3.59 -4.41 4.82
CA THR A 28 -2.90 -3.24 4.27
C THR A 28 -1.55 -3.13 4.95
N SER A 29 -0.50 -2.94 4.14
CA SER A 29 0.86 -2.75 4.62
C SER A 29 1.38 -1.37 4.26
N PHE A 30 2.18 -0.82 5.17
CA PHE A 30 2.83 0.49 5.03
C PHE A 30 4.33 0.31 4.95
N TYR A 31 4.97 1.19 4.20
CA TYR A 31 6.34 1.00 3.78
C TYR A 31 7.21 2.23 4.00
N ARG A 32 8.49 2.00 4.24
CA ARG A 32 9.55 2.99 4.15
C ARG A 32 10.31 2.78 2.85
N TYR A 33 10.48 3.84 2.08
CA TYR A 33 11.42 3.85 0.97
C TYR A 33 12.84 3.96 1.52
N LYS A 34 13.61 2.87 1.42
CA LYS A 34 14.94 2.71 2.05
C LYS A 34 15.94 3.81 1.63
N PRO A 35 16.07 4.20 0.34
CA PRO A 35 17.10 5.14 -0.09
C PRO A 35 17.06 6.53 0.57
N THR A 36 15.88 6.99 0.98
CA THR A 36 15.73 8.30 1.65
C THR A 36 15.00 8.22 3.00
N ALA A 37 14.83 7.00 3.53
CA ALA A 37 14.18 6.69 4.80
C ALA A 37 12.76 7.29 5.00
N GLN A 38 12.04 7.60 3.92
CA GLN A 38 10.73 8.24 3.99
C GLN A 38 9.58 7.22 4.00
N VAL A 39 8.57 7.46 4.84
CA VAL A 39 7.31 6.68 4.89
C VAL A 39 6.14 7.39 4.22
N ALA A 40 6.29 8.69 3.94
CA ALA A 40 5.27 9.51 3.30
C ALA A 40 5.90 10.35 2.19
N ILE A 41 5.19 10.48 1.06
CA ILE A 41 5.60 11.33 -0.06
C ILE A 41 4.73 12.59 -0.03
N THR A 42 5.34 13.74 0.22
CA THR A 42 4.66 15.04 0.28
C THR A 42 5.05 15.91 -0.91
N ARG A 43 4.31 17.01 -1.14
CA ARG A 43 4.57 17.91 -2.29
C ARG A 43 6.03 18.35 -2.40
N PRO A 44 6.72 18.77 -1.31
CA PRO A 44 8.13 19.16 -1.40
C PRO A 44 9.07 18.03 -1.85
N GLY A 45 8.78 16.77 -1.50
CA GLY A 45 9.64 15.62 -1.81
C GLY A 45 9.24 14.81 -3.05
N LEU A 46 8.09 15.12 -3.67
CA LEU A 46 7.49 14.31 -4.72
C LEU A 46 8.40 14.08 -5.92
N HIS A 47 8.96 15.16 -6.46
CA HIS A 47 9.79 15.10 -7.66
C HIS A 47 11.08 14.29 -7.41
N ALA A 48 11.75 14.57 -6.29
CA ALA A 48 12.94 13.84 -5.88
C ALA A 48 12.64 12.34 -5.67
N TYR A 49 11.49 12.00 -5.07
CA TYR A 49 11.07 10.62 -4.92
C TYR A 49 10.89 9.92 -6.28
N GLN A 50 10.16 10.53 -7.20
CA GLN A 50 9.87 9.94 -8.52
C GLN A 50 11.15 9.69 -9.33
N GLN A 51 12.07 10.66 -9.34
CA GLN A 51 13.35 10.53 -10.04
C GLN A 51 14.21 9.41 -9.45
N ASN A 52 14.39 9.39 -8.13
CA ASN A 52 15.17 8.35 -7.45
C ASN A 52 14.55 6.96 -7.67
N LEU A 53 13.21 6.86 -7.55
CA LEU A 53 12.52 5.60 -7.75
C LEU A 53 12.71 5.08 -9.19
N ALA A 54 12.57 5.94 -10.19
CA ALA A 54 12.76 5.57 -11.60
C ALA A 54 14.18 5.07 -11.87
N GLN A 55 15.20 5.71 -11.28
CA GLN A 55 16.59 5.27 -11.39
C GLN A 55 16.81 3.92 -10.69
N HIS A 56 16.34 3.77 -9.45
CA HIS A 56 16.55 2.54 -8.69
C HIS A 56 15.80 1.33 -9.27
N LEU A 57 14.65 1.53 -9.90
CA LEU A 57 13.91 0.44 -10.56
C LEU A 57 14.65 -0.15 -11.77
N GLN A 58 15.65 0.55 -12.32
CA GLN A 58 16.52 -0.03 -13.37
C GLN A 58 17.44 -1.11 -12.79
N SER A 59 17.93 -0.92 -11.57
CA SER A 59 18.81 -1.88 -10.87
C SER A 59 18.04 -2.91 -10.05
N TYR A 60 16.87 -2.52 -9.53
CA TYR A 60 16.03 -3.35 -8.67
C TYR A 60 14.59 -3.38 -9.24
N PRO A 61 14.36 -4.12 -10.33
CA PRO A 61 13.06 -4.19 -10.97
C PRO A 61 12.01 -4.78 -10.01
N ALA A 62 10.79 -4.24 -10.05
CA ALA A 62 9.70 -4.72 -9.24
C ALA A 62 9.18 -6.07 -9.76
N GLU A 63 8.92 -7.00 -8.85
CA GLU A 63 8.28 -8.26 -9.21
C GLU A 63 6.79 -8.07 -9.52
N ARG A 64 6.27 -8.86 -10.46
CA ARG A 64 4.83 -8.87 -10.76
C ARG A 64 4.05 -9.40 -9.56
N GLY A 65 3.03 -8.66 -9.12
CA GLY A 65 2.14 -9.05 -8.03
C GLY A 65 1.90 -7.92 -7.05
N TYR A 66 1.33 -8.24 -5.89
CA TYR A 66 1.37 -7.33 -4.75
C TYR A 66 2.70 -7.50 -4.04
N ILE A 67 3.29 -6.38 -3.60
CA ILE A 67 4.42 -6.45 -2.67
C ILE A 67 3.97 -7.13 -1.37
N ASN A 68 4.77 -8.08 -0.87
CA ASN A 68 4.52 -8.75 0.39
C ASN A 68 5.85 -8.88 1.15
N GLY A 69 5.95 -8.21 2.29
CA GLY A 69 7.21 -8.05 3.01
C GLY A 69 8.17 -7.05 2.36
N ASP A 70 9.45 -7.24 2.63
CA ASP A 70 10.54 -6.34 2.23
C ASP A 70 11.02 -6.56 0.80
N THR A 71 11.60 -5.51 0.22
CA THR A 71 12.35 -5.52 -1.04
C THR A 71 13.66 -4.76 -0.86
N PRO A 72 14.58 -4.76 -1.84
CA PRO A 72 15.77 -3.91 -1.79
C PRO A 72 15.45 -2.41 -1.62
N LEU A 73 14.30 -1.94 -2.15
CA LEU A 73 13.92 -0.52 -2.12
C LEU A 73 12.94 -0.16 -1.01
N PHE A 74 12.20 -1.13 -0.48
CA PHE A 74 11.12 -0.88 0.47
C PHE A 74 11.20 -1.81 1.68
N GLU A 75 11.01 -1.24 2.86
CA GLU A 75 10.87 -1.94 4.14
C GLU A 75 9.42 -1.89 4.58
N ARG A 76 8.82 -3.02 4.96
CA ARG A 76 7.49 -3.02 5.57
C ARG A 76 7.62 -2.57 7.02
N VAL A 77 7.06 -1.40 7.33
CA VAL A 77 7.15 -0.80 8.69
C VAL A 77 5.92 -1.07 9.55
N LEU A 78 4.78 -1.34 8.92
CA LEU A 78 3.54 -1.70 9.60
C LEU A 78 2.70 -2.58 8.69
N GLN A 79 2.04 -3.57 9.29
CA GLN A 79 1.00 -4.37 8.65
C GLN A 79 -0.25 -4.30 9.51
N VAL A 80 -1.36 -3.93 8.91
CA VAL A 80 -2.68 -4.00 9.54
C VAL A 80 -3.46 -5.14 8.89
N PRO A 81 -3.69 -6.26 9.61
CA PRO A 81 -4.44 -7.36 9.04
C PRO A 81 -5.89 -6.96 8.77
N CYS A 82 -6.45 -7.54 7.72
CA CYS A 82 -7.87 -7.57 7.43
C CYS A 82 -8.59 -8.20 8.61
N GLU A 83 -9.66 -7.57 9.06
CA GLU A 83 -10.63 -8.17 9.97
C GLU A 83 -12.01 -7.74 9.51
N PHE A 84 -13.00 -8.61 9.63
CA PHE A 84 -14.36 -8.26 9.25
C PHE A 84 -14.83 -7.03 10.04
N ASN A 85 -15.40 -6.06 9.32
CA ASN A 85 -15.88 -4.78 9.83
C ASN A 85 -14.79 -3.84 10.39
N ARG A 86 -13.50 -4.07 10.10
CA ARG A 86 -12.41 -3.14 10.44
C ARG A 86 -12.25 -2.08 9.37
N ALA A 87 -12.17 -0.81 9.78
CA ALA A 87 -11.73 0.28 8.94
C ALA A 87 -10.28 0.68 9.28
N VAL A 88 -9.44 0.81 8.25
CA VAL A 88 -8.08 1.33 8.36
C VAL A 88 -8.06 2.71 7.73
N ILE A 89 -7.65 3.72 8.50
CA ILE A 89 -7.66 5.13 8.10
C ILE A 89 -6.25 5.67 8.21
N TYR A 90 -5.74 6.30 7.16
CA TYR A 90 -4.37 6.80 7.11
C TYR A 90 -4.21 8.01 6.17
N PRO A 91 -3.21 8.88 6.38
CA PRO A 91 -2.93 9.98 5.47
C PRO A 91 -2.64 9.48 4.05
N CYS A 92 -3.22 10.13 3.03
CA CYS A 92 -3.04 9.80 1.61
C CYS A 92 -1.58 9.78 1.16
N ALA A 93 -0.71 10.53 1.85
CA ALA A 93 0.71 10.62 1.54
C ALA A 93 1.52 9.38 1.94
N LEU A 94 0.99 8.49 2.79
CA LEU A 94 1.75 7.32 3.24
C LEU A 94 1.99 6.32 2.11
N LEU A 95 3.20 5.78 2.05
CA LEU A 95 3.53 4.66 1.17
C LEU A 95 2.87 3.39 1.69
N HIS A 96 1.99 2.82 0.87
CA HIS A 96 1.18 1.67 1.24
C HIS A 96 0.88 0.75 0.06
N SER A 97 0.45 -0.47 0.36
CA SER A 97 -0.04 -1.45 -0.61
C SER A 97 -1.05 -2.37 0.06
N GLY A 98 -1.96 -2.94 -0.71
CA GLY A 98 -2.66 -4.13 -0.27
C GLY A 98 -1.66 -5.23 0.09
N ASP A 99 -1.78 -5.79 1.30
CA ASP A 99 -1.03 -6.97 1.72
C ASP A 99 -1.82 -8.19 1.28
N ILE A 100 -1.55 -8.65 0.05
CA ILE A 100 -2.31 -9.72 -0.59
C ILE A 100 -1.33 -10.82 -0.98
N SER A 101 -1.66 -12.05 -0.63
CA SER A 101 -0.85 -13.23 -0.96
C SER A 101 -0.70 -13.42 -2.48
N LYS A 102 0.47 -13.89 -2.93
CA LYS A 102 0.69 -14.29 -4.34
C LYS A 102 -0.23 -15.44 -4.78
N GLN A 103 -0.75 -16.21 -3.83
CA GLN A 103 -1.70 -17.30 -4.07
C GLN A 103 -3.17 -16.83 -4.06
N PHE A 104 -3.43 -15.52 -3.89
CA PHE A 104 -4.78 -14.97 -3.93
C PHE A 104 -5.45 -15.27 -5.26
N LYS A 105 -6.64 -15.89 -5.19
CA LYS A 105 -7.51 -16.13 -6.33
C LYS A 105 -8.59 -15.07 -6.34
N THR A 106 -8.74 -14.41 -7.49
CA THR A 106 -9.82 -13.45 -7.69
C THR A 106 -11.16 -14.17 -7.72
N ASP A 107 -12.13 -13.61 -7.02
CA ASP A 107 -13.53 -14.02 -7.02
C ASP A 107 -14.38 -12.75 -7.17
N LEU A 108 -15.49 -12.87 -7.89
CA LEU A 108 -16.43 -11.76 -8.13
C LEU A 108 -17.61 -11.77 -7.15
N ASN A 109 -17.83 -12.86 -6.41
CA ASN A 109 -18.87 -12.92 -5.40
C ASN A 109 -18.45 -12.14 -4.15
N PRO A 110 -19.14 -11.05 -3.77
CA PRO A 110 -18.73 -10.19 -2.64
C PRO A 110 -18.75 -10.91 -1.29
N TYR A 111 -19.49 -12.02 -1.16
CA TYR A 111 -19.55 -12.80 0.08
C TYR A 111 -18.38 -13.77 0.25
N THR A 112 -17.68 -14.11 -0.84
CA THR A 112 -16.55 -15.06 -0.83
C THR A 112 -15.24 -14.43 -1.31
N ALA A 113 -15.27 -13.20 -1.85
CA ALA A 113 -14.11 -12.46 -2.28
C ALA A 113 -13.52 -11.55 -1.19
N ARG A 114 -12.36 -10.94 -1.50
CA ARG A 114 -11.80 -9.81 -0.74
C ARG A 114 -12.62 -8.54 -1.03
N PHE A 115 -13.77 -8.41 -0.37
CA PHE A 115 -14.62 -7.24 -0.49
C PHE A 115 -14.20 -6.13 0.49
N THR A 116 -13.97 -4.93 -0.05
CA THR A 116 -13.62 -3.73 0.71
C THR A 116 -14.36 -2.51 0.18
N VAL A 117 -14.78 -1.63 1.07
CA VAL A 117 -15.24 -0.28 0.71
C VAL A 117 -14.09 0.69 0.95
N THR A 118 -13.76 1.51 -0.06
CA THR A 118 -12.72 2.53 0.05
C THR A 118 -13.31 3.92 -0.11
N ALA A 119 -12.75 4.88 0.63
CA ALA A 119 -13.18 6.27 0.61
C ALA A 119 -12.01 7.21 0.86
N PHE A 120 -12.20 8.48 0.49
CA PHE A 120 -11.28 9.56 0.81
C PHE A 120 -11.99 10.64 1.62
N LEU A 121 -11.32 11.15 2.66
CA LEU A 121 -11.77 12.27 3.47
C LEU A 121 -10.83 13.47 3.30
N ARG A 122 -11.40 14.67 3.35
CA ARG A 122 -10.69 15.95 3.30
C ARG A 122 -11.21 16.89 4.38
#